data_AF-A0A5J4P9X1-F1
#
_entry.id   AF-A0A5J4P9X1-F1
#
_cell.length_a   1.000
_cell.length_b   1.000
_cell.length_c   1.000
_cell.angle_alpha   90.00
_cell.angle_beta   90.00
_cell.angle_gamma   90.00
#
_symmetry.space_group_name_H-M   'P 1'
#
loop_
_entity.id
_entity.type
_entity.pdbx_description
1 polymer ?
#
loop_
_entity_poly.entity_id
_entity_poly.type
_entity_poly.pdbx_seq_one_letter_code
_entity_poly.pdbx_strand_id
1 'polypeptide(L)'
;FFYTKVFGISPAAAGTMFLVTRVWDSLIDPLMGIVADRTKSPWGKYRPYLLWFAVPFAVMGVITFYTPDLNENGKLVYAYVAYTLMMMVYTAVNVPYASLLGVMSPEPKERNTLSSYRMFFAFIGSFITFMLLQPLVDFFAGFFNSASEDGFGVVEGTEISLEPMGWTCAVAVIGILCAILFFFCFKWTRERVKPIVSEEENKVSVSQDLR
;
A
#
# COMPACT_ATOMS: atom_id res chain seq x y z
N PHE A 1 -1.49 -11.98 -10.51
CA PHE A 1 -1.92 -11.92 -11.92
C PHE A 1 -0.89 -11.16 -12.75
N PHE A 2 -0.63 -9.88 -12.48
CA PHE A 2 0.34 -9.06 -13.24
C PHE A 2 1.72 -9.72 -13.40
N TYR A 3 2.41 -10.08 -12.31
CA TYR A 3 3.76 -10.68 -12.41
C TYR A 3 3.83 -12.03 -13.14
N THR A 4 2.77 -12.83 -13.08
CA THR A 4 2.74 -14.19 -13.67
C THR A 4 2.14 -14.23 -15.08
N LYS A 5 1.26 -13.29 -15.43
CA LYS A 5 0.55 -13.25 -16.73
C LYS A 5 0.95 -12.10 -17.64
N VAL A 6 1.38 -10.96 -17.08
CA VAL A 6 1.81 -9.77 -17.83
C VAL A 6 3.33 -9.67 -17.88
N PHE A 7 4.01 -9.95 -16.77
CA PHE A 7 5.48 -9.84 -16.67
C PHE A 7 6.24 -11.11 -17.07
N GLY A 8 5.54 -12.24 -17.25
CA GLY A 8 6.12 -13.51 -17.73
C GLY A 8 6.95 -14.28 -16.71
N ILE A 9 6.89 -13.95 -15.41
CA ILE A 9 7.66 -14.65 -14.38
C ILE A 9 7.01 -16.01 -14.07
N SER A 10 7.82 -17.06 -13.92
CA SER A 10 7.36 -18.38 -13.52
C SER A 10 6.53 -18.32 -12.23
N PRO A 11 5.37 -19.00 -12.15
CA PRO A 11 4.54 -19.06 -10.95
C PRO A 11 5.31 -19.53 -9.71
N ALA A 12 6.30 -20.42 -9.88
CA ALA A 12 7.14 -20.89 -8.79
C ALA A 12 8.00 -19.77 -8.20
N ALA A 13 8.62 -18.95 -9.06
CA ALA A 13 9.41 -17.79 -8.62
C ALA A 13 8.51 -16.76 -7.91
N ALA A 14 7.34 -16.44 -8.48
CA ALA A 14 6.37 -15.56 -7.83
C ALA A 14 5.93 -16.08 -6.44
N GLY A 15 5.72 -17.39 -6.30
CA GLY A 15 5.43 -18.02 -5.00
C GLY A 15 6.54 -17.84 -3.98
N THR A 16 7.80 -18.03 -4.39
CA THR A 16 8.95 -17.80 -3.50
C THR A 16 9.11 -16.33 -3.13
N MET A 17 8.81 -15.40 -4.05
CA MET A 17 8.79 -13.96 -3.77
C MET A 17 7.80 -13.65 -2.63
N PHE A 18 6.56 -14.12 -2.73
CA PHE A 18 5.55 -13.91 -1.70
C PHE A 18 5.96 -14.49 -0.34
N LEU A 19 6.61 -15.66 -0.32
CA LEU A 19 7.14 -16.25 0.91
C LEU A 19 8.21 -15.37 1.55
N VAL A 20 9.20 -14.95 0.77
CA VAL A 20 10.30 -14.10 1.26
C VAL A 20 9.77 -12.77 1.77
N THR A 21 8.86 -12.12 1.04
CA THR A 21 8.26 -10.86 1.50
C THR A 21 7.45 -11.05 2.77
N ARG A 22 6.77 -12.18 2.95
CA ARG A 22 6.01 -12.43 4.19
C ARG A 22 6.91 -12.62 5.42
N VAL A 23 8.05 -13.29 5.24
CA VAL A 23 9.06 -13.41 6.31
C VAL A 23 9.69 -12.05 6.61
N TRP A 24 9.88 -11.21 5.59
CA TRP A 24 10.36 -9.86 5.79
C TRP A 24 9.34 -8.98 6.53
N ASP A 25 8.07 -9.00 6.10
CA ASP A 25 6.99 -8.23 6.70
C ASP A 25 6.79 -8.59 8.19
N SER A 26 6.91 -9.87 8.55
CA SER A 26 6.77 -10.29 9.96
C SER A 26 7.84 -9.71 10.89
N LEU A 27 9.00 -9.31 10.34
CA LEU A 27 10.06 -8.62 11.08
C LEU A 27 9.86 -7.10 11.09
N ILE A 28 9.40 -6.52 9.97
CA ILE A 28 9.20 -5.07 9.85
C ILE A 28 7.96 -4.61 10.63
N ASP A 29 6.90 -5.41 10.72
CA ASP A 29 5.65 -5.04 11.39
C ASP A 29 5.87 -4.64 12.88
N PRO A 30 6.57 -5.44 13.73
CA PRO A 30 6.87 -5.04 15.11
C PRO A 30 7.82 -3.85 15.20
N LEU A 31 8.86 -3.80 14.34
CA LEU A 31 9.82 -2.68 14.31
C LEU A 31 9.10 -1.37 14.00
N MET A 32 8.19 -1.39 13.02
CA MET A 32 7.37 -0.24 12.65
C MET A 32 6.43 0.16 13.78
N GLY A 33 5.88 -0.81 14.52
CA GLY A 33 5.10 -0.56 15.73
C GLY A 33 5.88 0.24 16.77
N ILE A 34 7.10 -0.20 17.09
CA ILE A 34 7.99 0.47 18.06
C ILE A 34 8.37 1.88 17.57
N VAL A 35 8.69 2.03 16.29
CA VAL A 35 9.06 3.33 15.69
C VAL A 35 7.87 4.29 15.74
N ALA A 36 6.69 3.84 15.34
CA ALA A 36 5.46 4.61 15.46
C ALA A 36 5.16 4.96 16.92
N ASP A 37 5.48 4.05 17.84
CA ASP A 37 5.27 4.26 19.28
C ASP A 37 6.24 5.25 19.93
N ARG A 38 7.40 5.49 19.34
CA ARG A 38 8.37 6.49 19.86
C ARG A 38 8.29 7.83 19.12
N THR A 39 7.49 7.91 18.05
CA THR A 39 7.40 9.13 17.24
C THR A 39 6.63 10.23 17.95
N LYS A 40 7.31 11.34 18.24
CA LYS A 40 6.69 12.54 18.82
C LYS A 40 6.59 13.60 17.72
N SER A 41 5.38 13.90 17.27
CA SER A 41 5.12 14.98 16.32
C SER A 41 4.10 15.97 16.88
N PRO A 42 4.11 17.24 16.41
CA PRO A 42 3.13 18.24 16.80
C PRO A 42 1.70 17.94 16.30
N TRP A 43 1.54 17.04 15.31
CA TRP A 43 0.23 16.69 14.73
C TRP A 43 -0.40 15.43 15.32
N GLY A 44 0.27 14.79 16.27
CA GLY A 44 -0.10 13.49 16.83
C GLY A 44 1.00 12.44 16.66
N LYS A 45 0.78 11.28 17.24
CA LYS A 45 1.73 10.16 17.25
C LYS A 45 1.69 9.34 15.96
N TYR A 46 0.48 9.03 15.48
CA TYR A 46 0.28 8.14 14.32
C TYR A 46 -0.20 8.89 13.07
N ARG A 47 -0.81 10.06 13.24
CA ARG A 47 -1.31 10.87 12.11
C ARG A 47 -0.26 11.27 11.05
N PRO A 48 0.98 11.68 11.39
CA PRO A 48 1.96 12.08 10.38
C PRO A 48 2.34 10.97 9.41
N TYR A 49 2.30 9.71 9.86
CA TYR A 49 2.62 8.55 9.03
C TYR A 49 1.69 8.44 7.82
N LEU A 50 0.41 8.75 7.99
CA LEU A 50 -0.55 8.75 6.89
C LEU A 50 -0.17 9.76 5.79
N LEU A 51 0.41 10.91 6.17
CA LEU A 51 0.80 11.95 5.22
C LEU A 51 2.19 11.69 4.63
N TRP A 52 3.16 11.33 5.47
CA TRP A 52 4.53 11.04 5.04
C TRP A 52 4.62 9.85 4.11
N PHE A 53 3.82 8.81 4.34
CA PHE A 53 3.84 7.60 3.53
C PHE A 53 2.77 7.57 2.41
N ALA A 54 1.83 8.53 2.35
CA ALA A 54 0.89 8.63 1.23
C ALA A 54 1.59 8.82 -0.13
N VAL A 55 2.58 9.72 -0.19
CA VAL A 55 3.34 9.98 -1.42
C VAL A 55 4.24 8.79 -1.79
N PRO A 56 5.08 8.26 -0.88
CA PRO A 56 5.83 7.02 -1.11
C PRO A 56 4.94 5.85 -1.56
N PHE A 57 3.75 5.70 -1.00
CA PHE A 57 2.83 4.62 -1.36
C PHE A 57 2.33 4.77 -2.81
N ALA A 58 1.94 5.97 -3.22
CA ALA A 58 1.53 6.24 -4.60
C ALA A 58 2.70 6.01 -5.58
N VAL A 59 3.90 6.49 -5.25
CA VAL A 59 5.10 6.33 -6.09
C VAL A 59 5.51 4.87 -6.19
N MET A 60 5.55 4.13 -5.08
CA MET A 60 5.85 2.69 -5.09
C MET A 60 4.78 1.89 -5.84
N GLY A 61 3.51 2.30 -5.76
CA GLY A 61 2.44 1.74 -6.59
C GLY A 61 2.76 1.87 -8.07
N VAL A 62 3.15 3.06 -8.54
CA VAL A 62 3.54 3.26 -9.95
C VAL A 62 4.77 2.44 -10.32
N ILE A 63 5.81 2.41 -9.47
CA ILE A 63 7.05 1.65 -9.71
C ILE A 63 6.77 0.14 -9.80
N THR A 64 5.87 -0.38 -8.97
CA THR A 64 5.49 -1.81 -8.96
C THR A 64 4.87 -2.24 -10.29
N PHE A 65 4.09 -1.36 -10.92
CA PHE A 65 3.44 -1.64 -12.20
C PHE A 65 4.24 -1.16 -13.42
N TYR A 66 5.25 -0.30 -13.23
CA TYR A 66 6.18 0.08 -14.27
C TYR A 66 7.06 -1.10 -14.66
N THR A 67 7.11 -1.40 -15.97
CA THR A 67 7.82 -2.55 -16.51
C THR A 67 9.05 -2.09 -17.29
N PRO A 68 10.23 -1.95 -16.67
CA PRO A 68 11.43 -1.60 -17.41
C PRO A 68 11.83 -2.74 -18.35
N ASP A 69 12.29 -2.40 -19.55
CA ASP A 69 12.83 -3.36 -20.54
C ASP A 69 14.20 -3.88 -20.07
N LEU A 70 14.16 -4.87 -19.18
CA LEU A 70 15.33 -5.58 -18.67
C LEU A 70 15.33 -7.04 -19.16
N ASN A 71 16.51 -7.68 -19.13
CA ASN A 71 16.64 -9.13 -19.33
C ASN A 71 15.77 -9.91 -18.31
N GLU A 72 15.38 -11.15 -18.62
CA GLU A 72 14.51 -11.99 -17.75
C GLU A 72 14.95 -12.02 -16.28
N ASN A 73 16.25 -12.19 -16.01
CA ASN A 73 16.78 -12.18 -14.65
C ASN A 73 16.70 -10.78 -13.99
N GLY A 74 16.90 -9.71 -14.77
CA GLY A 74 16.77 -8.33 -14.27
C GLY A 74 15.32 -7.96 -13.96
N LYS A 75 14.39 -8.44 -14.78
CA LYS A 75 12.93 -8.36 -14.56
C LYS A 75 12.52 -9.03 -13.26
N LEU A 76 13.08 -10.20 -12.97
CA LEU A 76 12.82 -10.94 -11.73
C LEU A 76 13.36 -10.18 -10.51
N VAL A 77 14.62 -9.72 -10.53
CA VAL A 77 15.19 -8.95 -9.41
C VAL A 77 14.41 -7.66 -9.16
N TYR A 78 14.05 -6.94 -10.22
CA TYR A 78 13.23 -5.73 -10.13
C TYR A 78 11.88 -6.02 -9.47
N ALA A 79 11.18 -7.07 -9.89
CA ALA A 79 9.91 -7.48 -9.30
C ALA A 79 10.03 -7.75 -7.79
N TYR A 80 11.09 -8.46 -7.37
CA TYR A 80 11.33 -8.75 -5.96
C TYR A 80 11.56 -7.47 -5.14
N VAL A 81 12.41 -6.57 -5.64
CA VAL A 81 12.76 -5.32 -4.93
C VAL A 81 11.55 -4.39 -4.87
N ALA A 82 10.88 -4.15 -6.00
CA ALA A 82 9.72 -3.27 -6.07
C ALA A 82 8.58 -3.78 -5.18
N TYR A 83 8.29 -5.08 -5.22
CA TYR A 83 7.25 -5.68 -4.41
C TYR A 83 7.58 -5.62 -2.90
N THR A 84 8.83 -5.92 -2.52
CA THR A 84 9.26 -5.85 -1.12
C THR A 84 9.20 -4.41 -0.58
N LEU A 85 9.63 -3.42 -1.38
CA LEU A 85 9.54 -2.01 -1.02
C LEU A 85 8.08 -1.55 -0.88
N MET A 86 7.20 -2.01 -1.78
CA MET A 86 5.78 -1.71 -1.71
C MET A 86 5.14 -2.27 -0.42
N MET A 87 5.48 -3.51 -0.04
CA MET A 87 5.00 -4.10 1.22
C MET A 87 5.55 -3.36 2.45
N MET A 88 6.82 -2.93 2.43
CA MET A 88 7.40 -2.12 3.51
C MET A 88 6.65 -0.79 3.70
N VAL A 89 6.34 -0.08 2.61
CA VAL A 89 5.56 1.17 2.68
C VAL A 89 4.13 0.90 3.12
N TYR A 90 3.53 -0.21 2.68
CA TYR A 90 2.22 -0.63 3.14
C TYR A 90 2.19 -0.86 4.65
N THR A 91 3.16 -1.59 5.21
CA THR A 91 3.32 -1.77 6.67
C THR A 91 3.50 -0.44 7.39
N ALA A 92 4.31 0.47 6.85
CA ALA A 92 4.55 1.79 7.42
C ALA A 92 3.29 2.67 7.51
N VAL A 93 2.29 2.42 6.68
CA VAL A 93 0.97 3.07 6.76
C VAL A 93 0.01 2.28 7.65
N ASN A 94 -0.08 0.97 7.44
CA ASN A 94 -1.11 0.12 8.02
C ASN A 94 -0.91 -0.08 9.54
N VAL A 95 0.34 -0.24 10.01
CA VAL A 95 0.63 -0.43 11.44
C VAL A 95 0.24 0.81 12.26
N PRO A 96 0.70 2.04 11.93
CA PRO A 96 0.25 3.25 12.63
C PRO A 96 -1.27 3.48 12.49
N TYR A 97 -1.85 3.16 11.34
CA TYR A 97 -3.28 3.32 11.11
C TYR A 97 -4.14 2.39 11.99
N ALA A 98 -3.69 1.15 12.20
CA ALA A 98 -4.33 0.22 13.12
C ALA A 98 -4.21 0.71 14.59
N SER A 99 -3.03 1.18 14.99
CA SER A 99 -2.78 1.70 16.34
C SER A 99 -3.56 3.00 16.64
N LEU A 100 -3.83 3.82 15.63
CA LEU A 100 -4.60 5.07 15.76
C LEU A 100 -6.02 4.84 16.33
N LEU A 101 -6.67 3.72 15.99
CA LEU A 101 -7.99 3.37 16.54
C LEU A 101 -7.96 3.20 18.07
N GLY A 102 -6.86 2.65 18.60
CA GLY A 102 -6.68 2.43 20.03
C GLY A 102 -6.54 3.73 20.83
N VAL A 103 -6.12 4.82 20.21
CA VAL A 103 -5.93 6.13 20.86
C VAL A 103 -7.01 7.15 20.50
N MET A 104 -8.04 6.76 19.73
CA MET A 104 -9.07 7.68 19.26
C MET A 104 -10.18 7.94 20.30
N SER A 105 -10.57 6.91 21.04
CA SER A 105 -11.57 7.00 22.12
C SER A 105 -11.11 6.19 23.35
N PRO A 106 -11.44 6.61 24.59
CA PRO A 106 -11.19 5.81 25.80
C PRO A 106 -12.20 4.66 25.99
N GLU A 107 -13.37 4.70 25.35
CA GLU A 107 -14.42 3.70 25.57
C GLU A 107 -14.33 2.52 24.57
N PRO A 108 -14.24 1.26 25.05
CA PRO A 108 -14.15 0.09 24.16
C PRO A 108 -15.32 -0.06 23.17
N LYS A 109 -16.54 0.35 23.57
CA LYS A 109 -17.72 0.30 22.71
C LYS A 109 -17.58 1.23 21.50
N GLU A 110 -17.13 2.47 21.72
CA GLU A 110 -16.88 3.42 20.63
C GLU A 110 -15.77 2.93 19.69
N ARG A 111 -14.68 2.35 20.23
CA ARG A 111 -13.61 1.75 19.42
C ARG A 111 -14.13 0.63 18.51
N ASN A 112 -15.00 -0.23 19.03
CA ASN A 112 -15.56 -1.33 18.25
C ASN A 112 -16.47 -0.82 17.11
N THR A 113 -17.26 0.21 17.39
CA THR A 113 -18.11 0.87 16.39
C THR A 113 -17.25 1.54 15.30
N LEU A 114 -16.18 2.25 15.67
CA LEU A 114 -15.24 2.86 14.72
C LEU A 114 -14.53 1.80 13.86
N SER A 115 -14.13 0.67 14.45
CA SER A 115 -13.53 -0.43 13.71
C SER A 115 -14.50 -1.03 12.68
N SER A 116 -15.77 -1.18 13.06
CA SER A 116 -16.84 -1.65 12.16
C SER A 116 -17.04 -0.69 10.97
N TYR A 117 -17.15 0.61 11.23
CA TYR A 117 -17.25 1.62 10.17
C TYR A 117 -16.03 1.60 9.24
N ARG A 118 -14.82 1.51 9.80
CA ARG A 118 -13.58 1.40 9.02
C ARG A 118 -13.62 0.21 8.07
N MET A 119 -14.00 -0.97 8.58
CA MET A 119 -14.04 -2.18 7.77
C MET A 119 -15.11 -2.07 6.66
N PHE A 120 -16.27 -1.51 6.98
CA PHE A 120 -17.32 -1.26 6.00
C PHE A 120 -16.85 -0.37 4.85
N PHE A 121 -16.21 0.76 5.15
CA PHE A 121 -15.64 1.64 4.12
C PHE A 121 -14.47 1.00 3.36
N ALA A 122 -13.65 0.18 4.04
CA ALA A 122 -12.57 -0.55 3.38
C ALA A 122 -13.10 -1.56 2.35
N PHE A 123 -14.20 -2.26 2.65
CA PHE A 123 -14.84 -3.17 1.71
C PHE A 123 -15.44 -2.42 0.52
N ILE A 124 -16.14 -1.31 0.75
CA ILE A 124 -16.68 -0.47 -0.34
C ILE A 124 -15.56 0.05 -1.22
N GLY A 125 -14.48 0.59 -0.64
CA GLY A 125 -13.33 1.06 -1.40
C GLY A 125 -12.67 -0.04 -2.22
N SER A 126 -12.54 -1.25 -1.65
CA SER A 126 -12.01 -2.42 -2.36
C SER A 126 -12.91 -2.82 -3.53
N PHE A 127 -14.23 -2.82 -3.34
CA PHE A 127 -15.20 -3.14 -4.37
C PHE A 127 -15.18 -2.12 -5.52
N ILE A 128 -15.19 -0.83 -5.20
CA ILE A 128 -15.08 0.25 -6.18
C ILE A 128 -13.78 0.13 -6.96
N THR A 129 -12.66 -0.12 -6.28
CA THR A 129 -11.35 -0.27 -6.93
C THR A 129 -11.35 -1.48 -7.87
N PHE A 130 -11.89 -2.61 -7.44
CA PHE A 130 -11.98 -3.81 -8.26
C PHE A 130 -12.84 -3.59 -9.52
N MET A 131 -13.95 -2.86 -9.38
CA MET A 131 -14.87 -2.56 -10.50
C MET A 131 -14.34 -1.48 -11.45
N LEU A 132 -13.59 -0.49 -10.94
CA LEU A 132 -13.06 0.62 -11.73
C LEU A 132 -11.69 0.35 -12.34
N LEU A 133 -10.90 -0.58 -11.79
CA LEU A 133 -9.55 -0.85 -12.26
C LEU A 133 -9.56 -1.27 -13.74
N GLN A 134 -10.44 -2.20 -14.12
CA GLN A 134 -10.47 -2.73 -15.47
C GLN A 134 -10.90 -1.70 -16.53
N PRO A 135 -12.05 -1.01 -16.36
CA PRO A 135 -12.45 0.01 -17.33
C PRO A 135 -11.46 1.15 -17.45
N LEU A 136 -10.74 1.48 -16.37
CA LEU A 136 -9.71 2.52 -16.37
C LEU A 136 -8.47 2.08 -17.15
N VAL A 137 -8.04 0.82 -16.99
CA VAL A 137 -6.94 0.24 -17.78
C VAL A 137 -7.31 0.23 -19.26
N ASP A 138 -8.52 -0.22 -19.61
CA ASP A 138 -8.99 -0.28 -20.99
C ASP A 138 -9.11 1.12 -21.61
N PHE A 139 -9.56 2.12 -20.84
CA PHE A 139 -9.60 3.51 -21.28
C PHE A 139 -8.19 4.06 -21.58
N PHE A 140 -7.22 3.84 -20.70
CA PHE A 140 -5.85 4.30 -20.93
C PHE A 140 -5.17 3.53 -22.06
N ALA A 141 -5.39 2.21 -22.17
CA ALA A 141 -4.91 1.43 -23.30
C ALA A 141 -5.48 1.99 -24.61
N GLY A 142 -6.79 2.23 -24.73
CA GLY A 142 -7.39 2.83 -25.93
C GLY A 142 -6.86 4.24 -26.26
N PHE A 143 -6.57 5.04 -25.24
CA PHE A 143 -6.02 6.39 -25.41
C PHE A 143 -4.59 6.38 -25.97
N PHE A 144 -3.72 5.49 -25.47
CA PHE A 144 -2.34 5.39 -25.95
C PHE A 144 -2.23 4.66 -27.31
N ASN A 145 -3.11 3.71 -27.59
CA ASN A 145 -3.19 3.03 -28.89
C ASN A 145 -3.62 3.94 -30.06
N SER A 146 -4.16 5.13 -29.79
CA SER A 146 -4.40 6.15 -30.82
C SER A 146 -3.11 6.66 -31.48
N ALA A 147 -1.94 6.38 -30.88
CA ALA A 147 -0.63 6.85 -31.33
C ALA A 147 0.31 5.74 -31.86
N SER A 148 -0.10 4.46 -31.80
CA SER A 148 0.70 3.31 -32.26
C SER A 148 -0.10 2.45 -33.25
N GLU A 149 0.40 2.31 -34.48
CA GLU A 149 -0.23 1.59 -35.61
C GLU A 149 -0.39 0.07 -35.42
N ASP A 150 0.04 -0.50 -34.30
CA ASP A 150 -0.14 -1.93 -34.03
C ASP A 150 -1.46 -2.18 -33.30
N GLY A 151 -2.47 -2.57 -34.08
CA GLY A 151 -3.82 -2.86 -33.63
C GLY A 151 -3.92 -3.84 -32.46
N PHE A 152 -4.78 -3.49 -31.50
CA PHE A 152 -5.00 -4.20 -30.25
C PHE A 152 -5.53 -5.63 -30.44
N GLY A 153 -4.80 -6.60 -29.89
CA GLY A 153 -5.29 -7.93 -29.59
C GLY A 153 -6.12 -7.92 -28.31
N VAL A 154 -7.43 -7.69 -28.44
CA VAL A 154 -8.40 -8.20 -27.46
C VAL A 154 -8.22 -9.72 -27.46
N VAL A 155 -7.91 -10.36 -26.33
CA VAL A 155 -8.04 -11.81 -26.24
C VAL A 155 -9.52 -12.13 -26.32
N GLU A 156 -9.97 -12.71 -27.45
CA GLU A 156 -11.31 -13.30 -27.54
C GLU A 156 -11.51 -14.26 -26.35
N GLY A 157 -12.37 -13.88 -25.41
CA GLY A 157 -12.73 -14.68 -24.24
C GLY A 157 -12.29 -14.16 -22.87
N THR A 158 -11.49 -13.09 -22.77
CA THR A 158 -11.23 -12.42 -21.48
C THR A 158 -11.03 -10.92 -21.67
N GLU A 159 -11.88 -10.10 -21.04
CA GLU A 159 -11.89 -8.63 -21.02
C GLU A 159 -10.67 -8.04 -20.27
N ILE A 160 -9.43 -8.45 -20.55
CA ILE A 160 -8.23 -7.97 -19.85
C ILE A 160 -7.16 -7.47 -20.81
N SER A 161 -6.99 -6.15 -20.90
CA SER A 161 -5.88 -5.51 -21.60
C SER A 161 -4.54 -5.81 -20.92
N LEU A 162 -3.55 -6.24 -21.70
CA LEU A 162 -2.21 -6.66 -21.21
C LEU A 162 -1.15 -5.56 -21.32
N GLU A 163 -1.53 -4.35 -21.76
CA GLU A 163 -0.58 -3.28 -22.06
C GLU A 163 0.03 -2.67 -20.77
N PRO A 164 1.34 -2.78 -20.56
CA PRO A 164 1.96 -2.37 -19.30
C PRO A 164 1.79 -0.87 -18.97
N MET A 165 1.71 -0.02 -20.01
CA MET A 165 1.49 1.42 -19.85
C MET A 165 0.07 1.73 -19.36
N GLY A 166 -0.96 1.03 -19.87
CA GLY A 166 -2.34 1.18 -19.41
C GLY A 166 -2.51 0.83 -17.92
N TRP A 167 -1.86 -0.25 -17.48
CA TRP A 167 -1.81 -0.63 -16.06
C TRP A 167 -1.10 0.41 -15.20
N THR A 168 0.04 0.92 -15.65
CA THR A 168 0.81 1.93 -14.91
C THR A 168 0.02 3.24 -14.76
N CYS A 169 -0.64 3.71 -15.81
CA CYS A 169 -1.46 4.93 -15.77
C CYS A 169 -2.72 4.76 -14.92
N ALA A 170 -3.43 3.62 -15.02
CA ALA A 170 -4.59 3.34 -14.20
C ALA A 170 -4.23 3.31 -12.71
N VAL A 171 -3.12 2.64 -12.35
CA VAL A 171 -2.62 2.59 -10.97
C VAL A 171 -2.12 3.96 -10.50
N ALA A 172 -1.53 4.78 -11.38
CA ALA A 172 -1.15 6.14 -11.04
C ALA A 172 -2.37 7.00 -10.67
N VAL A 173 -3.47 6.93 -11.44
CA VAL A 173 -4.72 7.65 -11.14
C VAL A 173 -5.32 7.18 -9.82
N ILE A 174 -5.39 5.87 -9.59
CA ILE A 174 -5.86 5.31 -8.32
C ILE A 174 -4.94 5.73 -7.16
N GLY A 175 -3.62 5.72 -7.37
CA GLY A 175 -2.62 6.16 -6.39
C GLY A 175 -2.78 7.63 -6.01
N ILE A 176 -3.05 8.51 -6.98
CA ILE A 176 -3.35 9.93 -6.73
C ILE A 176 -4.65 10.06 -5.92
N LEU A 177 -5.70 9.34 -6.31
CA LEU A 177 -6.97 9.33 -5.58
C LEU A 177 -6.79 8.82 -4.14
N CYS A 178 -6.00 7.76 -3.93
CA CYS A 178 -5.63 7.26 -2.61
C CYS A 178 -4.86 8.31 -1.80
N ALA A 179 -3.89 9.00 -2.40
CA ALA A 179 -3.14 10.06 -1.71
C ALA A 179 -4.07 11.22 -1.28
N ILE A 180 -5.03 11.60 -2.12
CA ILE A 180 -6.06 12.58 -1.78
C ILE A 180 -6.93 12.08 -0.63
N LEU A 181 -7.37 10.82 -0.66
CA LEU A 181 -8.13 10.21 0.44
C LEU A 181 -7.33 10.15 1.73
N PHE A 182 -6.04 9.81 1.69
CA PHE A 182 -5.16 9.85 2.87
C PHE A 182 -5.01 11.27 3.42
N PHE A 183 -4.91 12.28 2.55
CA PHE A 183 -4.90 13.67 2.96
C PHE A 183 -6.20 14.10 3.65
N PHE A 184 -7.36 13.74 3.08
CA PHE A 184 -8.65 13.97 3.72
C PHE A 184 -8.79 13.22 5.05
N CYS A 185 -8.34 11.97 5.11
CA CYS A 185 -8.31 11.16 6.32
C CYS A 185 -7.47 11.85 7.40
N PHE A 186 -6.26 12.32 7.07
CA PHE A 186 -5.40 13.07 7.97
C PHE A 186 -6.07 14.35 8.46
N LYS A 187 -6.70 15.13 7.57
CA LYS A 187 -7.36 16.38 7.91
C LYS A 187 -8.56 16.17 8.84
N TRP A 188 -9.31 15.08 8.65
CA TRP A 188 -10.56 14.81 9.37
C TRP A 188 -10.36 14.02 10.68
N THR A 189 -9.40 13.09 10.72
CA THR A 189 -9.07 12.41 11.98
C THR A 189 -8.46 13.41 12.96
N ARG A 190 -8.89 13.41 14.22
CA ARG A 190 -8.19 14.11 15.31
C ARG A 190 -7.88 13.11 16.40
N GLU A 191 -6.61 13.01 16.78
CA GLU A 191 -6.21 12.28 17.98
C GLU A 191 -6.77 13.06 19.19
N ARG A 192 -7.73 12.47 19.91
CA ARG A 192 -8.39 13.10 21.08
C ARG A 192 -7.79 12.65 22.40
N VAL A 193 -7.26 11.43 22.49
CA VAL A 193 -6.63 10.90 23.71
C VAL A 193 -5.12 11.05 23.59
N LYS A 194 -4.51 11.86 24.45
CA LYS A 194 -3.05 11.89 24.59
C LYS A 194 -2.63 10.63 25.34
N PRO A 195 -1.75 9.77 24.79
CA PRO A 195 -1.22 8.66 25.56
C PRO A 195 -0.46 9.22 26.77
N ILE A 196 -0.70 8.62 27.94
CA ILE A 196 0.00 8.93 29.18
C ILE A 196 1.41 8.35 29.01
N VAL A 197 2.33 9.10 28.43
CA VAL A 197 3.75 8.71 28.42
C VAL A 197 4.25 8.91 29.84
N SER A 198 4.28 7.86 30.65
CA SER A 198 5.11 7.85 31.84
C SER A 198 6.56 8.04 31.38
N GLU A 199 7.25 9.04 31.91
CA GLU A 199 8.63 9.39 31.53
C GLU A 199 9.64 8.25 31.78
N GLU A 200 9.21 7.15 32.40
CA GLU A 200 10.02 5.98 32.76
C GLU A 200 10.33 5.03 31.57
N GLU A 201 9.43 4.85 30.60
CA GLU A 201 9.67 3.94 29.45
C GLU A 201 10.71 4.48 28.46
N ASN A 202 10.92 5.80 28.44
CA ASN A 202 11.86 6.45 27.52
C ASN A 202 13.34 6.20 27.89
N LYS A 203 13.61 5.58 29.06
CA LYS A 203 14.96 5.22 29.52
C LYS A 203 15.38 3.79 29.15
N VAL A 204 14.46 2.96 28.65
CA VAL A 204 14.75 1.54 28.38
C VAL A 204 15.22 1.38 26.94
N SER A 205 16.51 1.02 26.82
CA SER A 205 17.22 0.84 25.55
C SER A 205 16.76 -0.44 24.86
N VAL A 206 16.75 -0.44 23.52
CA VAL A 206 16.31 -1.54 22.63
C VAL A 206 16.95 -2.90 22.98
N SER A 207 18.13 -2.89 23.60
CA SER A 207 18.81 -4.11 24.07
C SER A 207 18.13 -4.82 25.24
N GLN A 208 17.23 -4.15 25.98
CA GLN A 208 16.52 -4.76 27.11
C GLN A 208 15.19 -5.39 26.71
N ASP A 209 14.55 -4.95 25.62
CA ASP A 209 13.31 -5.55 25.10
C ASP A 209 13.57 -6.83 24.28
N LEU A 210 14.80 -7.03 23.83
CA LEU A 210 15.23 -8.19 23.01
C LEU A 210 15.85 -9.32 23.83
N ARG A 211 15.80 -9.26 25.17
CA ARG A 211 16.46 -10.21 26.07
C ARG A 211 15.45 -11.01 26.88
#